data_AF-A0AAV4P6A9-F1
#
_entry.id   AF-A0AAV4P6A9-F1
#
_cell.length_a   1.000
_cell.length_b   1.000
_cell.length_c   1.000
_cell.angle_alpha   90.00
_cell.angle_beta   90.00
_cell.angle_gamma   90.00
#
_symmetry.space_group_name_H-M   'P 1'
#
loop_
_entity.id
_entity.type
_entity.pdbx_description
1 polymer ?
#
loop_
_entity_poly.entity_id
_entity_poly.type
_entity_poly.pdbx_seq_one_letter_code
_entity_poly.pdbx_strand_id
1 'polypeptide(L)'
;MKRDQFPKLNLSKFHFSHPVFISFTSGTTGLPKVMMHGCGALMPTAKEFWLQLDCTRDSTWFSMSPVPWVSWNMCCLSVLLKFSFLRRSAIFLSPTYFWDN
;
A
#
# COMPACT_ATOMS: atom_id res chain seq x y z
N MET A 1 -12.15 -17.81 -19.63
CA MET A 1 -10.99 -18.24 -18.82
C MET A 1 -11.50 -19.18 -17.73
N LYS A 2 -11.12 -20.46 -17.74
CA LYS A 2 -11.65 -21.47 -16.79
C LYS A 2 -11.07 -21.22 -15.40
N ARG A 3 -11.92 -21.14 -14.37
CA ARG A 3 -11.56 -20.76 -12.99
C ARG A 3 -10.76 -21.82 -12.22
N ASP A 4 -10.56 -23.00 -12.81
CA ASP A 4 -10.18 -24.21 -12.07
C ASP A 4 -8.70 -24.62 -12.21
N GLN A 5 -7.86 -23.78 -12.83
CA GLN A 5 -6.42 -24.06 -13.07
C GLN A 5 -5.46 -23.30 -12.15
N PHE A 6 -5.93 -22.75 -11.03
CA PHE A 6 -5.01 -22.10 -10.09
C PHE A 6 -4.31 -23.14 -9.21
N PRO A 7 -2.97 -23.09 -9.07
CA PRO A 7 -2.27 -23.93 -8.11
C PRO A 7 -2.83 -23.66 -6.70
N LYS A 8 -3.01 -24.72 -5.92
CA LYS A 8 -3.56 -24.64 -4.56
C LYS A 8 -2.65 -23.74 -3.71
N LEU A 9 -3.13 -22.54 -3.37
CA LEU A 9 -2.38 -21.60 -2.53
C LEU A 9 -2.25 -22.17 -1.11
N ASN A 10 -1.03 -22.53 -0.72
CA ASN A 10 -0.70 -22.86 0.66
C ASN A 10 -0.39 -21.56 1.42
N LEU A 11 -1.40 -20.99 2.06
CA LEU A 11 -1.24 -19.81 2.91
C LEU A 11 -0.76 -20.22 4.30
N SER A 12 0.50 -19.92 4.63
CA SER A 12 1.03 -20.11 5.97
C SER A 12 0.46 -19.06 6.93
N LYS A 13 0.01 -19.50 8.11
CA LYS A 13 -0.47 -18.61 9.16
C LYS A 13 0.73 -18.07 9.94
N PHE A 14 0.75 -16.77 10.18
CA PHE A 14 1.82 -16.10 10.92
C PHE A 14 1.28 -15.43 12.18
N HIS A 15 2.15 -15.22 13.15
CA HIS A 15 1.82 -14.45 14.35
C HIS A 15 1.66 -12.96 14.01
N PHE A 16 0.91 -12.21 14.83
CA PHE A 16 0.60 -10.79 14.57
C PHE A 16 1.85 -9.90 14.40
N SER A 17 2.94 -10.26 15.09
CA SER A 17 4.22 -9.55 15.05
C SER A 17 5.15 -10.00 13.92
N HIS A 18 4.72 -10.92 13.04
CA HIS A 18 5.54 -11.36 11.92
C HIS A 18 5.86 -10.19 10.98
N PRO A 19 7.13 -9.96 10.61
CA PRO A 19 7.52 -8.81 9.79
C PRO A 19 6.95 -8.91 8.38
N VAL A 20 6.36 -7.82 7.89
CA VAL A 20 5.76 -7.71 6.54
C VAL A 20 6.48 -6.65 5.71
N PHE A 21 6.77 -5.49 6.29
CA PHE A 21 7.49 -4.43 5.59
C PHE A 21 8.73 -4.00 6.37
N ILE A 22 9.81 -3.76 5.64
CA ILE A 22 11.02 -3.13 6.15
C ILE A 22 11.12 -1.77 5.46
N SER A 23 11.08 -0.70 6.24
CA SER A 23 11.14 0.67 5.73
C SER A 23 12.37 1.36 6.29
N PHE A 24 13.14 1.99 5.41
CA PHE A 24 14.32 2.77 5.77
C PHE A 24 13.94 4.23 5.82
N THR A 25 14.31 4.90 6.90
CA THR A 25 14.16 6.35 7.03
C THR A 25 15.50 7.04 7.00
N SER A 26 15.55 8.22 6.40
CA SER A 26 16.79 8.95 6.15
C SER A 26 17.56 9.25 7.43
N GLY A 27 16.87 9.45 8.56
CA GLY A 27 17.51 9.79 9.84
C GLY A 27 18.27 11.12 9.78
N THR A 28 18.40 11.82 10.90
CA THR A 28 19.16 13.08 10.94
C THR A 28 20.65 12.86 11.22
N THR A 29 21.02 11.67 11.71
CA THR A 29 22.41 11.29 12.03
C THR A 29 22.61 9.78 11.83
N GLY A 30 23.77 9.39 11.28
CA GLY A 30 24.20 8.00 11.12
C GLY A 30 23.61 7.26 9.91
N LEU A 31 23.65 5.92 9.97
CA LEU A 31 23.07 5.04 8.95
C LEU A 31 21.53 5.10 8.98
N PRO A 32 20.84 4.85 7.84
CA PRO A 32 19.38 4.87 7.77
C PRO A 32 18.73 3.99 8.84
N LYS A 33 17.74 4.52 9.55
CA LYS A 33 17.04 3.79 10.60
C LYS A 33 16.04 2.82 9.95
N VAL A 34 16.21 1.54 10.26
CA VAL A 34 15.32 0.46 9.83
C VAL A 34 14.10 0.40 10.74
N MET A 35 12.92 0.46 10.16
CA MET A 35 11.65 0.20 10.85
C MET A 35 11.02 -1.06 10.27
N MET A 36 10.67 -2.00 11.14
CA MET A 36 9.94 -3.20 10.77
C MET A 36 8.47 -3.05 11.14
N HIS A 37 7.61 -3.25 10.15
CA HIS A 37 6.17 -3.29 10.32
C HIS A 37 5.71 -4.75 10.30
N GLY A 38 5.08 -5.19 11.40
CA GLY A 38 4.46 -6.52 11.46
C GLY A 38 3.13 -6.59 10.73
N CYS A 39 2.57 -7.79 10.54
CA CYS A 39 1.22 -8.00 9.99
C CYS A 39 0.17 -7.13 10.69
N GLY A 40 0.33 -6.95 12.00
CA GLY A 40 -0.56 -6.15 12.82
C GLY A 40 -0.63 -4.67 12.48
N ALA A 41 0.39 -4.11 11.83
CA ALA A 41 0.40 -2.71 11.42
C ALA A 41 -0.66 -2.42 10.34
N LEU A 42 -1.13 -3.42 9.59
CA LEU A 42 -2.14 -3.25 8.55
C LEU A 42 -3.53 -2.85 9.11
N MET A 43 -3.87 -3.30 10.31
CA MET A 43 -5.17 -3.06 10.93
C MET A 43 -5.41 -1.58 11.31
N PRO A 44 -4.51 -0.91 12.07
CA PRO A 44 -4.67 0.51 12.38
C PRO A 44 -4.63 1.38 11.12
N THR A 45 -3.77 1.05 10.15
CA THR A 45 -3.74 1.78 8.87
C THR A 45 -5.06 1.61 8.10
N ALA A 46 -5.66 0.40 8.10
CA ALA A 46 -6.97 0.20 7.47
C ALA A 46 -8.07 1.03 8.14
N LYS A 47 -8.04 1.14 9.48
CA LYS A 47 -8.92 2.02 10.24
C LYS A 47 -8.72 3.49 9.84
N GLU A 48 -7.48 3.95 9.70
CA GLU A 48 -7.18 5.33 9.30
C GLU A 48 -7.77 5.65 7.93
N PHE A 49 -7.64 4.73 6.95
CA PHE A 49 -8.26 4.90 5.64
C PHE A 49 -9.79 4.99 5.70
N TRP A 50 -10.40 4.18 6.56
CA TRP A 50 -11.85 4.19 6.65
C TRP A 50 -12.38 5.44 7.36
N LEU A 51 -11.71 5.91 8.41
CA LEU A 51 -12.19 7.03 9.23
C LEU A 51 -11.70 8.40 8.77
N GLN A 52 -10.46 8.52 8.32
CA GLN A 52 -9.86 9.82 7.95
C GLN A 52 -10.13 10.19 6.50
N LEU A 53 -10.25 9.18 5.63
CA LEU A 53 -10.36 9.36 4.18
C LEU A 53 -11.73 8.96 3.63
N ASP A 54 -12.66 8.54 4.50
CA ASP A 54 -13.99 8.04 4.14
C ASP A 54 -13.96 7.02 2.98
N CYS A 55 -12.93 6.16 3.01
CA CYS A 55 -12.60 5.28 1.90
C CYS A 55 -13.58 4.10 1.84
N THR A 56 -14.49 4.11 0.87
CA THR A 56 -15.43 3.01 0.62
C THR A 56 -14.89 2.04 -0.43
N ARG A 57 -15.59 0.92 -0.67
CA ARG A 57 -15.17 -0.08 -1.68
C ARG A 57 -15.20 0.46 -3.11
N ASP A 58 -16.05 1.46 -3.35
CA ASP A 58 -16.18 2.11 -4.66
C ASP A 58 -15.19 3.27 -4.85
N SER A 59 -14.42 3.59 -3.81
CA SER A 59 -13.42 4.64 -3.88
C SER A 59 -12.19 4.21 -4.71
N THR A 60 -11.52 5.20 -5.30
CA THR A 60 -10.27 4.99 -6.03
C THR A 60 -9.19 5.81 -5.36
N TRP A 61 -8.15 5.15 -4.86
CA TRP A 61 -6.98 5.80 -4.30
C TRP A 61 -5.97 6.13 -5.39
N PHE A 62 -5.58 7.39 -5.46
CA PHE A 62 -4.57 7.87 -6.40
C PHE A 62 -3.26 8.17 -5.68
N SER A 63 -2.14 7.61 -6.17
CA SER A 63 -0.81 7.89 -5.64
C SER A 63 0.21 8.17 -6.75
N MET A 64 0.99 9.24 -6.55
CA MET A 64 2.21 9.55 -7.34
C MET A 64 3.49 9.19 -6.57
N SER A 65 3.36 8.64 -5.37
CA SER A 65 4.54 8.31 -4.56
C SER A 65 5.36 7.20 -5.24
N PRO A 66 6.69 7.29 -5.20
CA PRO A 66 7.54 6.23 -5.71
C PRO A 66 7.44 5.00 -4.79
N VAL A 67 7.67 3.82 -5.37
CA VAL A 67 7.59 2.51 -4.69
C VAL A 67 8.37 2.40 -3.37
N PRO A 68 9.54 3.05 -3.17
CA PRO A 68 10.31 2.91 -1.93
C PRO A 68 9.66 3.58 -0.71
N TRP A 69 8.63 4.41 -0.91
CA TRP A 69 8.03 5.16 0.18
C TRP A 69 6.99 4.32 0.90
N VAL A 70 6.80 4.59 2.19
CA VAL A 70 5.80 3.90 3.03
C VAL A 70 4.38 4.03 2.46
N SER A 71 4.08 5.09 1.70
CA SER A 71 2.81 5.25 1.00
C SER A 71 2.55 4.19 -0.08
N TRP A 72 3.58 3.47 -0.55
CA TRP A 72 3.40 2.30 -1.42
C TRP A 72 2.73 1.13 -0.69
N ASN A 73 2.93 0.98 0.62
CA ASN A 73 2.30 -0.08 1.41
C ASN A 73 0.76 0.01 1.38
N MET A 74 0.20 1.16 0.98
CA MET A 74 -1.24 1.37 0.79
C MET A 74 -1.82 0.55 -0.36
N CYS A 75 -1.00 0.11 -1.33
CA CYS A 75 -1.42 -0.86 -2.35
C CYS A 75 -1.83 -2.20 -1.71
N CYS A 76 -1.16 -2.63 -0.63
CA CYS A 76 -1.58 -3.83 0.09
C CYS A 76 -2.92 -3.63 0.84
N LEU A 77 -3.17 -2.40 1.32
CA LEU A 77 -4.46 -2.05 1.93
C LEU A 77 -5.61 -2.03 0.92
N SER A 78 -5.35 -1.63 -0.33
CA SER A 78 -6.40 -1.58 -1.36
C SER A 78 -7.00 -2.95 -1.63
N VAL A 79 -6.16 -3.98 -1.64
CA VAL A 79 -6.61 -5.38 -1.74
C VAL A 79 -7.40 -5.82 -0.51
N LEU A 80 -6.99 -5.37 0.67
CA LEU A 80 -7.64 -5.73 1.95
C LEU A 80 -9.02 -5.07 2.10
N LEU A 81 -9.13 -3.79 1.74
CA LEU A 81 -10.36 -3.00 1.83
C LEU A 81 -11.22 -3.07 0.55
N LYS A 82 -10.71 -3.68 -0.53
CA LYS A 82 -11.35 -3.86 -1.84
C LYS A 82 -11.67 -2.55 -2.56
N PHE A 83 -10.78 -1.58 -2.49
CA PHE A 83 -10.86 -0.34 -3.27
C PHE A 83 -9.85 -0.34 -4.43
N SER A 84 -10.09 0.49 -5.44
CA SER A 84 -9.21 0.57 -6.61
C SER A 84 -7.97 1.41 -6.32
N PHE A 85 -6.78 0.93 -6.70
CA PHE A 85 -5.53 1.65 -6.53
C PHE A 85 -4.96 2.07 -7.89
N LEU A 86 -4.82 3.37 -8.11
CA LEU A 86 -4.27 3.96 -9.32
C LEU A 86 -2.91 4.61 -9.00
N ARG A 87 -1.91 4.27 -9.79
CA ARG A 87 -0.58 4.88 -9.73
C ARG A 87 -0.27 5.58 -11.05
N ARG A 88 0.12 6.86 -10.97
CA ARG A 88 0.71 7.60 -12.08
C ARG A 88 2.15 7.97 -11.79
N SER A 89 2.97 8.09 -12.83
CA SER A 89 4.33 8.60 -12.69
C SER A 89 4.29 10.12 -12.54
N ALA A 90 5.16 10.68 -11.71
CA ALA A 90 5.30 12.13 -11.56
C ALA A 90 6.06 12.78 -12.74
N ILE A 91 6.10 12.14 -13.90
CA ILE A 91 6.76 12.71 -15.08
C ILE A 91 5.84 13.79 -15.63
N PHE A 92 6.27 15.04 -15.50
CA PHE A 92 5.51 16.20 -15.93
C PHE A 92 5.49 16.29 -17.46
N LEU A 93 4.58 15.54 -18.08
CA LEU A 93 4.32 15.62 -19.52
C LEU A 93 3.51 16.89 -19.86
N SER A 94 2.64 17.33 -18.95
CA SER A 94 1.82 18.54 -19.07
C SER A 94 1.37 19.05 -17.69
N PRO A 95 1.03 20.35 -17.55
CA PRO A 95 0.44 20.91 -16.32
C PRO A 95 -0.92 20.29 -15.93
N THR A 96 -1.62 19.66 -16.88
CA THR A 96 -2.94 19.04 -16.66
C THR A 96 -2.88 17.55 -16.38
N TYR A 97 -1.70 16.92 -16.43
CA TYR A 97 -1.52 15.47 -16.36
C TYR A 97 -2.20 14.78 -15.16
N PHE A 98 -2.38 15.49 -14.05
CA PHE A 98 -3.10 14.98 -12.89
C PHE A 98 -4.62 14.87 -13.12
N TRP A 99 -5.19 15.78 -13.90
CA TRP A 99 -6.62 15.94 -14.15
C TRP A 99 -7.09 15.27 -15.44
N ASP A 100 -6.16 14.86 -16.29
CA ASP A 100 -6.47 14.16 -17.53
C ASP A 100 -7.06 12.77 -17.18
N ASN A 101 -8.28 12.47 -17.66
CA ASN A 101 -8.99 11.21 -17.39
C ASN A 101 -8.36 10.04 -18.15
#